data_AF-A0A9E7FTQ6-F1
#
_entry.id   AF-A0A9E7FTQ6-F1
#
_cell.length_a   1.000
_cell.length_b   1.000
_cell.length_c   1.000
_cell.angle_alpha   90.00
_cell.angle_beta   90.00
_cell.angle_gamma   90.00
#
_symmetry.space_group_name_H-M   'P 1'
#
loop_
_entity.id
_entity.type
_entity.pdbx_description
1 polymer ?
#
loop_
_entity_poly.entity_id
_entity_poly.type
_entity_poly.pdbx_seq_one_letter_code
_entity_poly.pdbx_strand_id
1 'polypeptide(L)'
;MAMSPSQDGDLAAVEGTKAMKPSIPLLLLLAFSVLSLLPLVLLSSRSTPHSPPRSPSPHRLRVFVADLPRSFNYGLLDRFWSLSGPDSRIGVDLDARLRSTLANGTEKDAFPPYPESPLLKQHSAEYWLLGDLETPEASRAASFAERVYELDDADVVFVPFFSSLSAQMELGWGRKGRFRKRERNEDFGRQREVVDRIKSSEAWRRSGGRDHVFVMAGEEQSP
;
A
#
# COMPACT_ATOMS: atom_id res chain seq x y z
N MET A 1 41.38 4.96 -95.05
CA MET A 1 42.31 5.86 -94.33
C MET A 1 42.33 5.41 -92.88
N ALA A 2 43.53 5.29 -92.30
CA ALA A 2 43.86 4.55 -91.09
C ALA A 2 43.19 5.05 -89.79
N MET A 3 42.98 4.16 -88.81
CA MET A 3 43.75 4.07 -87.54
C MET A 3 43.08 3.09 -86.55
N SER A 4 43.92 2.31 -85.86
CA SER A 4 43.63 1.27 -84.83
C SER A 4 43.40 1.89 -83.41
N PRO A 5 43.48 1.14 -82.28
CA PRO A 5 42.51 0.19 -81.69
C PRO A 5 42.28 0.41 -80.15
N SER A 6 41.68 -0.59 -79.47
CA SER A 6 41.83 -0.99 -78.04
C SER A 6 40.68 -0.66 -77.06
N GLN A 7 40.03 -1.68 -76.49
CA GLN A 7 40.26 -2.15 -75.10
C GLN A 7 39.29 -3.28 -74.68
N ASP A 8 39.83 -4.16 -73.83
CA ASP A 8 39.27 -5.36 -73.22
C ASP A 8 38.03 -5.15 -72.33
N GLY A 9 37.30 -6.25 -72.08
CA GLY A 9 36.27 -6.32 -71.04
C GLY A 9 35.64 -7.71 -70.92
N ASP A 10 36.33 -8.61 -70.22
CA ASP A 10 35.88 -9.92 -69.76
C ASP A 10 34.69 -9.78 -68.79
N LEU A 11 33.58 -10.48 -69.04
CA LEU A 11 32.36 -10.41 -68.23
C LEU A 11 32.09 -11.78 -67.59
N ALA A 12 32.47 -11.85 -66.32
CA ALA A 12 32.36 -12.98 -65.41
C ALA A 12 30.92 -13.44 -65.16
N ALA A 13 30.82 -14.74 -64.86
CA ALA A 13 29.62 -15.50 -64.56
C ALA A 13 28.83 -14.96 -63.36
N VAL A 14 27.49 -15.01 -63.47
CA VAL A 14 26.53 -14.73 -62.39
C VAL A 14 26.46 -15.94 -61.45
N GLU A 15 26.94 -15.76 -60.23
CA GLU A 15 26.87 -16.77 -59.15
C GLU A 15 25.52 -16.69 -58.41
N GLY A 16 24.85 -17.84 -58.25
CA GLY A 16 23.52 -17.95 -57.66
C GLY A 16 23.49 -17.68 -56.15
N THR A 17 22.49 -16.92 -55.69
CA THR A 17 22.25 -16.64 -54.27
C THR A 17 21.77 -17.90 -53.55
N LYS A 18 22.64 -18.49 -52.72
CA LYS A 18 22.33 -19.63 -51.86
C LYS A 18 21.42 -19.18 -50.70
N ALA A 19 20.19 -19.67 -50.66
CA ALA A 19 19.27 -19.41 -49.55
C ALA A 19 19.81 -20.02 -48.23
N MET A 20 20.11 -19.16 -47.26
CA MET A 20 20.62 -19.55 -45.94
C MET A 20 19.50 -20.15 -45.09
N LYS A 21 19.60 -21.44 -44.75
CA LYS A 21 18.66 -22.09 -43.82
C LYS A 21 19.00 -21.67 -42.38
N PRO A 22 18.04 -21.17 -41.58
CA PRO A 22 18.34 -20.70 -40.24
C PRO A 22 18.75 -21.88 -39.34
N SER A 23 19.84 -21.73 -38.62
CA SER A 23 20.33 -22.75 -37.68
C SER A 23 19.39 -22.87 -36.47
N ILE A 24 19.12 -24.09 -36.03
CA ILE A 24 18.31 -24.42 -34.84
C ILE A 24 18.63 -23.55 -33.60
N PRO A 25 19.89 -23.26 -33.23
CA PRO A 25 20.18 -22.38 -32.10
C PRO A 25 19.66 -20.94 -32.29
N LEU A 26 19.62 -20.43 -33.53
CA LEU A 26 19.07 -19.11 -33.84
C LEU A 26 17.54 -19.08 -33.67
N LEU A 27 16.86 -20.17 -34.06
CA LEU A 27 15.41 -20.33 -33.83
C LEU A 27 15.06 -20.39 -32.34
N LEU A 28 15.88 -21.08 -31.53
CA LEU A 28 15.67 -21.19 -30.08
C LEU A 28 15.91 -19.85 -29.36
N LEU A 29 16.92 -19.09 -29.77
CA LEU A 29 17.16 -17.73 -29.25
C LEU A 29 16.02 -16.77 -29.59
N LEU A 30 15.49 -16.85 -30.82
CA LEU A 30 14.32 -16.07 -31.23
C LEU A 30 13.07 -16.45 -30.44
N ALA A 31 12.80 -17.74 -30.23
CA ALA A 31 11.67 -18.20 -29.43
C ALA A 31 11.75 -17.72 -27.98
N PHE A 32 12.94 -17.73 -27.37
CA PHE A 32 13.15 -17.25 -26.01
C PHE A 32 12.96 -15.73 -25.88
N SER A 33 13.37 -14.97 -26.90
CA SER A 33 13.16 -13.52 -26.98
C SER A 33 11.67 -13.16 -27.12
N VAL A 34 10.91 -13.91 -27.93
CA VAL A 34 9.47 -13.67 -28.07
C VAL A 34 8.72 -14.03 -26.77
N LEU A 35 9.12 -15.11 -26.09
CA LEU A 35 8.49 -15.55 -24.84
C LEU A 35 8.80 -14.62 -23.65
N SER A 36 9.97 -13.97 -23.63
CA SER A 36 10.34 -13.02 -22.59
C SER A 36 9.65 -11.66 -22.74
N LEU A 37 9.21 -11.30 -23.94
CA LEU A 37 8.45 -10.07 -24.22
C LEU A 37 6.93 -10.24 -24.06
N LEU A 38 6.41 -11.47 -24.08
CA LEU A 38 4.99 -11.75 -23.83
C LEU A 38 4.44 -11.13 -22.51
N PRO A 39 5.14 -11.21 -21.36
CA PRO A 39 4.68 -10.55 -20.14
C PRO A 39 4.69 -9.02 -20.24
N LEU A 40 5.57 -8.40 -21.04
CA LEU A 40 5.57 -6.94 -21.26
C LEU A 40 4.35 -6.47 -22.05
N VAL A 41 3.90 -7.26 -23.05
CA VAL A 41 2.71 -6.93 -23.86
C VAL A 41 1.42 -7.12 -23.06
N LEU A 42 1.39 -8.13 -22.19
CA LEU A 42 0.25 -8.38 -21.28
C LEU A 42 0.17 -7.36 -20.12
N LEU A 43 1.31 -6.82 -19.65
CA LEU A 43 1.33 -5.72 -18.67
C LEU A 43 0.99 -4.36 -19.30
N SER A 44 1.17 -4.20 -20.61
CA SER A 44 0.87 -2.95 -21.31
C SER A 44 -0.63 -2.76 -21.62
N SER A 45 -1.47 -3.75 -21.33
CA SER A 45 -2.90 -3.74 -21.67
C SER A 45 -3.79 -3.60 -20.43
N ARG A 46 -3.66 -2.48 -19.70
CA ARG A 46 -4.77 -1.81 -18.97
C ARG A 46 -4.31 -0.50 -18.32
N SER A 47 -3.86 0.44 -19.14
CA SER A 47 -4.12 1.85 -18.82
C SER A 47 -5.59 2.10 -19.14
N THR A 48 -6.43 2.17 -18.11
CA THR A 48 -7.74 2.81 -18.26
C THR A 48 -7.50 4.21 -18.83
N PRO A 49 -8.28 4.69 -19.81
CA PRO A 49 -8.12 6.04 -20.31
C PRO A 49 -8.21 7.00 -19.13
N HIS A 50 -7.10 7.70 -18.87
CA HIS A 50 -7.09 8.84 -17.96
C HIS A 50 -8.14 9.80 -18.47
N SER A 51 -9.25 9.89 -17.73
CA SER A 51 -10.21 10.95 -17.92
C SER A 51 -9.47 12.27 -17.68
N PRO A 52 -9.72 13.34 -18.46
CA PRO A 52 -9.15 14.64 -18.19
C PRO A 52 -9.44 15.05 -16.74
N PRO A 53 -8.63 15.92 -16.10
CA PRO A 53 -8.93 16.38 -14.75
C PRO A 53 -10.34 16.96 -14.75
N ARG A 54 -11.26 16.22 -14.12
CA ARG A 54 -12.64 16.64 -13.95
C ARG A 54 -12.55 17.94 -13.14
N SER A 55 -13.22 18.98 -13.61
CA SER A 55 -13.53 20.17 -12.78
C SER A 55 -13.92 19.70 -11.37
N PRO A 56 -13.55 20.38 -10.28
CA PRO A 56 -13.83 19.90 -8.92
C PRO A 56 -15.32 19.58 -8.81
N SER A 57 -15.65 18.31 -8.91
CA SER A 57 -17.02 17.88 -8.76
C SER A 57 -17.31 17.80 -7.27
N PRO A 58 -18.52 18.13 -6.82
CA PRO A 58 -18.96 17.98 -5.43
C PRO A 58 -19.04 16.52 -4.94
N HIS A 59 -18.41 15.58 -5.64
CA HIS A 59 -18.46 14.16 -5.32
C HIS A 59 -17.40 13.85 -4.27
N ARG A 60 -17.85 13.69 -3.02
CA ARG A 60 -17.06 13.15 -1.93
C ARG A 60 -16.78 11.68 -2.23
N LEU A 61 -15.60 11.21 -1.81
CA LEU A 61 -15.24 9.80 -1.93
C LEU A 61 -16.14 8.98 -1.00
N ARG A 62 -16.92 8.02 -1.51
CA ARG A 62 -17.77 7.16 -0.69
C ARG A 62 -16.96 6.00 -0.14
N VAL A 63 -16.85 5.93 1.18
CA VAL A 63 -15.98 5.01 1.89
C VAL A 63 -16.82 4.09 2.75
N PHE A 64 -16.76 2.80 2.46
CA PHE A 64 -17.21 1.77 3.40
C PHE A 64 -16.07 1.48 4.37
N VAL A 65 -16.36 1.46 5.67
CA VAL A 65 -15.36 1.10 6.68
C VAL A 65 -15.48 -0.39 6.96
N ALA A 66 -14.41 -1.14 6.68
CA ALA A 66 -14.38 -2.57 6.88
C ALA A 66 -14.68 -2.92 8.34
N ASP A 67 -15.51 -3.94 8.56
CA ASP A 67 -15.82 -4.44 9.89
C ASP A 67 -14.57 -5.08 10.51
N LEU A 68 -13.95 -4.36 11.43
CA LEU A 68 -12.76 -4.78 12.14
C LEU A 68 -12.95 -4.49 13.64
N PRO A 69 -12.67 -5.45 14.53
CA PRO A 69 -12.83 -5.25 15.96
C PRO A 69 -12.07 -4.02 16.46
N ARG A 70 -12.66 -3.31 17.43
CA ARG A 70 -12.06 -2.11 18.02
C ARG A 70 -10.65 -2.33 18.57
N SER A 71 -10.30 -3.57 18.93
CA SER A 71 -8.94 -3.98 19.34
C SER A 71 -7.85 -3.74 18.28
N PHE A 72 -8.21 -3.39 17.05
CA PHE A 72 -7.30 -3.02 15.96
C PHE A 72 -7.25 -1.51 15.67
N ASN A 73 -8.08 -0.69 16.32
CA ASN A 73 -8.07 0.78 16.16
C ASN A 73 -8.03 1.48 17.52
N TYR A 74 -9.10 2.12 17.96
CA TYR A 74 -9.15 2.85 19.22
C TYR A 74 -8.83 1.96 20.43
N GLY A 75 -9.10 0.64 20.33
CA GLY A 75 -8.68 -0.35 21.32
C GLY A 75 -7.16 -0.51 21.44
N LEU A 76 -6.39 -0.23 20.38
CA LEU A 76 -4.93 -0.15 20.47
C LEU A 76 -4.48 1.10 21.22
N LEU A 77 -5.18 2.22 21.09
CA LEU A 77 -4.89 3.42 21.88
C LEU A 77 -5.15 3.15 23.37
N ASP A 78 -6.26 2.51 23.70
CA ASP A 78 -6.53 2.09 25.08
C ASP A 78 -5.39 1.24 25.65
N ARG A 79 -4.85 0.34 24.83
CA ARG A 79 -3.70 -0.48 25.20
C ARG A 79 -2.42 0.35 25.33
N PHE A 80 -2.17 1.29 24.42
CA PHE A 80 -1.05 2.21 24.53
C PHE A 80 -1.09 3.01 25.84
N TRP A 81 -2.27 3.54 26.20
CA TRP A 81 -2.44 4.32 27.41
C TRP A 81 -2.29 3.49 28.69
N SER A 82 -2.44 2.17 28.62
CA SER A 82 -2.16 1.26 29.75
C SER A 82 -0.70 0.78 29.85
N LEU A 83 0.15 1.10 28.87
CA LEU A 83 1.58 0.77 28.93
C LEU A 83 2.26 1.57 30.05
N SER A 84 3.18 0.90 30.74
CA SER A 84 3.98 1.49 31.81
C SER A 84 5.33 1.97 31.29
N GLY A 85 5.75 3.14 31.77
CA GLY A 85 7.05 3.74 31.46
C GLY A 85 7.15 4.36 30.07
N PRO A 86 8.23 5.13 29.83
CA PRO A 86 8.49 5.75 28.52
C PRO A 86 8.76 4.70 27.44
N ASP A 87 8.62 5.13 26.19
CA ASP A 87 9.15 4.39 25.03
C ASP A 87 10.64 4.11 25.25
N SER A 88 11.09 2.86 25.12
CA SER A 88 12.49 2.51 25.40
C SER A 88 13.52 3.18 24.47
N ARG A 89 13.06 3.78 23.37
CA ARG A 89 13.88 4.55 22.41
C ARG A 89 14.03 6.02 22.83
N ILE A 90 13.06 6.55 23.59
CA ILE A 90 13.04 7.93 24.07
C ILE A 90 12.91 7.89 25.58
N GLY A 91 14.01 8.10 26.32
CA GLY A 91 14.03 8.06 27.78
C GLY A 91 13.18 9.12 28.50
N VAL A 92 12.35 9.87 27.78
CA VAL A 92 11.43 10.90 28.28
C VAL A 92 10.00 10.53 27.90
N ASP A 93 9.10 10.56 28.86
CA ASP A 93 7.68 10.29 28.66
C ASP A 93 6.90 11.60 28.47
N LEU A 94 6.76 12.04 27.21
CA LEU A 94 6.02 13.27 26.87
C LEU A 94 4.52 13.15 27.15
N ASP A 95 4.00 11.92 27.19
CA ASP A 95 2.59 11.60 27.34
C ASP A 95 2.21 11.32 28.82
N ALA A 96 3.16 11.41 29.77
CA ALA A 96 2.97 11.03 31.17
C ALA A 96 1.76 11.72 31.84
N ARG A 97 1.59 13.03 31.59
CA ARG A 97 0.47 13.80 32.17
C ARG A 97 -0.88 13.34 31.62
N LEU A 98 -0.96 13.14 30.30
CA LEU A 98 -2.18 12.63 29.66
C LEU A 98 -2.49 11.22 30.15
N ARG A 99 -1.47 10.34 30.21
CA ARG A 99 -1.60 8.98 30.74
C ARG A 99 -2.15 8.96 32.16
N SER A 100 -1.63 9.79 33.06
CA SER A 100 -2.14 9.90 34.43
C SER A 100 -3.58 10.41 34.48
N THR A 101 -3.97 11.31 33.57
CA THR A 101 -5.33 11.85 33.53
C THR A 101 -6.31 10.77 33.07
N LEU A 102 -5.97 10.02 32.03
CA LEU A 102 -6.79 8.93 31.50
C LEU A 102 -6.89 7.75 32.47
N ALA A 103 -5.81 7.42 33.19
CA ALA A 103 -5.82 6.35 34.19
C ALA A 103 -6.72 6.64 35.40
N ASN A 104 -6.93 7.92 35.72
CA ASN A 104 -7.80 8.36 36.81
C ASN A 104 -9.28 8.53 36.38
N GLY A 105 -9.57 8.42 35.09
CA GLY A 105 -10.93 8.49 34.55
C GLY A 105 -11.75 7.24 34.90
N THR A 106 -13.02 7.43 35.23
CA THR A 106 -13.95 6.33 35.52
C THR A 106 -14.58 5.73 34.26
N GLU A 107 -14.58 6.47 33.15
CA GLU A 107 -15.16 6.05 31.88
C GLU A 107 -14.10 5.94 30.80
N LYS A 108 -14.24 4.90 29.97
CA LYS A 108 -13.37 4.65 28.85
C LYS A 108 -13.88 5.44 27.64
N ASP A 109 -13.09 6.39 27.18
CA ASP A 109 -13.46 7.26 26.06
C ASP A 109 -13.76 6.44 24.78
N ALA A 110 -14.84 6.78 24.11
CA ALA A 110 -15.19 6.23 22.79
C ALA A 110 -14.15 6.63 21.72
N PHE A 111 -13.41 7.72 21.92
CA PHE A 111 -12.35 8.18 21.03
C PHE A 111 -11.13 8.65 21.84
N PRO A 112 -10.31 7.73 22.38
CA PRO A 112 -9.14 8.08 23.18
C PRO A 112 -8.23 9.05 22.42
N PRO A 113 -7.57 10.01 23.11
CA PRO A 113 -6.66 10.93 22.44
C PRO A 113 -5.50 10.17 21.79
N TYR A 114 -5.02 10.69 20.68
CA TYR A 114 -3.81 10.18 20.04
C TYR A 114 -2.55 10.70 20.77
N PRO A 115 -1.46 9.91 20.89
CA PRO A 115 -0.27 10.31 21.65
C PRO A 115 0.47 11.50 21.03
N GLU A 116 1.05 12.34 21.87
CA GLU A 116 1.77 13.55 21.48
C GLU A 116 3.26 13.30 21.18
N SER A 117 3.80 12.14 21.58
CA SER A 117 5.15 11.72 21.22
C SER A 117 5.42 11.89 19.71
N PRO A 118 6.48 12.62 19.29
CA PRO A 118 6.77 12.84 17.87
C PRO A 118 6.91 11.57 17.05
N LEU A 119 7.45 10.48 17.65
CA LEU A 119 7.57 9.18 16.99
C LEU A 119 6.20 8.58 16.64
N LEU A 120 5.16 8.89 17.41
CA LEU A 120 3.81 8.38 17.21
C LEU A 120 2.96 9.35 16.41
N LYS A 121 3.02 10.65 16.72
CA LYS A 121 2.14 11.69 16.19
C LYS A 121 2.20 11.82 14.67
N GLN A 122 3.40 11.62 14.08
CA GLN A 122 3.59 11.58 12.63
C GLN A 122 2.84 10.43 11.93
N HIS A 123 2.39 9.43 12.68
CA HIS A 123 1.68 8.25 12.19
C HIS A 123 0.21 8.23 12.62
N SER A 124 -0.41 9.41 12.75
CA SER A 124 -1.80 9.57 13.21
C SER A 124 -2.84 9.52 12.07
N ALA A 125 -2.42 9.25 10.83
CA ALA A 125 -3.30 9.28 9.66
C ALA A 125 -4.50 8.34 9.81
N GLU A 126 -4.27 7.10 10.28
CA GLU A 126 -5.32 6.11 10.52
C GLU A 126 -6.36 6.59 11.54
N TYR A 127 -5.88 7.25 12.61
CA TYR A 127 -6.72 7.77 13.67
C TYR A 127 -7.63 8.90 13.17
N TRP A 128 -7.08 9.86 12.45
CA TRP A 128 -7.85 11.00 11.93
C TRP A 128 -8.81 10.59 10.82
N LEU A 129 -8.41 9.66 9.94
CA LEU A 129 -9.29 9.13 8.90
C LEU A 129 -10.49 8.39 9.48
N LEU A 130 -10.25 7.50 10.45
CA LEU A 130 -11.36 6.80 11.11
C LEU A 130 -12.23 7.79 11.89
N GLY A 131 -11.63 8.74 12.62
CA GLY A 131 -12.36 9.73 13.40
C GLY A 131 -13.24 10.63 12.54
N ASP A 132 -12.73 11.08 11.39
CA ASP A 132 -13.55 11.81 10.42
C ASP A 132 -14.71 10.93 9.94
N LEU A 133 -14.45 9.69 9.51
CA LEU A 133 -15.48 8.78 9.00
C LEU A 133 -16.52 8.37 10.05
N GLU A 134 -16.19 8.28 11.33
CA GLU A 134 -17.12 8.00 12.44
C GLU A 134 -17.91 9.24 12.89
N THR A 135 -17.42 10.45 12.61
CA THR A 135 -18.14 11.69 12.98
C THR A 135 -19.41 11.84 12.14
N PRO A 136 -20.59 12.13 12.69
CA PRO A 136 -21.79 12.35 11.87
C PRO A 136 -21.60 13.46 10.84
N GLU A 137 -22.13 13.30 9.64
CA GLU A 137 -21.91 14.23 8.52
C GLU A 137 -22.29 15.68 8.86
N ALA A 138 -23.42 15.87 9.57
CA ALA A 138 -23.88 17.19 10.00
C ALA A 138 -22.90 17.93 10.93
N SER A 139 -21.98 17.20 11.56
CA SER A 139 -20.96 17.73 12.46
C SER A 139 -19.58 17.88 11.79
N ARG A 140 -19.43 17.52 10.51
CA ARG A 140 -18.17 17.66 9.77
C ARG A 140 -18.14 19.00 9.03
N ALA A 141 -17.08 19.79 9.26
CA ALA A 141 -16.95 21.10 8.62
C ALA A 141 -16.60 21.03 7.12
N ALA A 142 -15.74 20.10 6.71
CA ALA A 142 -15.28 19.97 5.31
C ALA A 142 -14.57 18.62 5.04
N SER A 143 -15.29 17.49 5.11
CA SER A 143 -14.70 16.19 4.77
C SER A 143 -14.74 15.90 3.27
N PHE A 144 -13.60 15.49 2.71
CA PHE A 144 -13.49 15.03 1.32
C PHE A 144 -14.02 13.59 1.13
N ALA A 145 -14.37 12.91 2.21
CA ALA A 145 -14.91 11.56 2.21
C ALA A 145 -16.30 11.53 2.87
N GLU A 146 -17.12 10.58 2.45
CA GLU A 146 -18.43 10.30 2.99
C GLU A 146 -18.43 8.84 3.45
N ARG A 147 -18.84 8.58 4.69
CA ARG A 147 -19.01 7.20 5.14
C ARG A 147 -20.32 6.65 4.58
N VAL A 148 -20.22 5.54 3.88
CA VAL A 148 -21.39 4.73 3.49
C VAL A 148 -21.44 3.46 4.33
N TYR A 149 -22.65 2.95 4.57
CA TYR A 149 -22.88 1.76 5.40
C TYR A 149 -23.20 0.53 4.56
N GLU A 150 -23.58 0.71 3.30
CA GLU A 150 -23.79 -0.37 2.34
C GLU A 150 -22.55 -0.50 1.44
N LEU A 151 -22.06 -1.73 1.27
CA LEU A 151 -20.87 -2.02 0.48
C LEU A 151 -21.06 -1.63 -1.00
N ASP A 152 -22.27 -1.78 -1.53
CA ASP A 152 -22.58 -1.50 -2.94
C ASP A 152 -22.53 0.00 -3.28
N ASP A 153 -22.67 0.87 -2.28
CA ASP A 153 -22.56 2.32 -2.43
C ASP A 153 -21.10 2.82 -2.35
N ALA A 154 -20.15 1.95 -2.03
CA ALA A 154 -18.79 2.32 -1.72
C ALA A 154 -17.88 2.35 -2.95
N ASP A 155 -17.17 3.47 -3.13
CA ASP A 155 -16.09 3.61 -4.11
C ASP A 155 -14.82 2.88 -3.63
N VAL A 156 -14.56 2.92 -2.32
CA VAL A 156 -13.44 2.23 -1.67
C VAL A 156 -13.83 1.63 -0.32
N VAL A 157 -13.05 0.66 0.13
CA VAL A 157 -13.15 0.03 1.45
C VAL A 157 -11.95 0.47 2.29
N PHE A 158 -12.18 1.29 3.30
CA PHE A 158 -11.12 1.64 4.25
C PHE A 158 -10.97 0.53 5.29
N VAL A 159 -9.74 0.06 5.51
CA VAL A 159 -9.43 -0.91 6.56
C VAL A 159 -8.95 -0.16 7.81
N PRO A 160 -9.77 -0.07 8.88
CA PRO A 160 -9.49 0.79 10.03
C PRO A 160 -8.55 0.10 11.02
N PHE A 161 -7.35 -0.28 10.57
CA PHE A 161 -6.29 -0.83 11.41
C PHE A 161 -5.23 0.23 11.69
N PHE A 162 -4.97 0.53 12.97
CA PHE A 162 -3.91 1.46 13.37
C PHE A 162 -2.56 0.76 13.31
N SER A 163 -2.15 0.39 12.08
CA SER A 163 -0.99 -0.44 11.80
C SER A 163 0.30 0.21 12.30
N SER A 164 0.43 1.52 12.10
CA SER A 164 1.60 2.27 12.51
C SER A 164 1.74 2.33 14.03
N LEU A 165 0.64 2.58 14.75
CA LEU A 165 0.62 2.54 16.21
C LEU A 165 0.99 1.14 16.73
N SER A 166 0.44 0.08 16.14
CA SER A 166 0.76 -1.31 16.49
C SER A 166 2.26 -1.60 16.37
N ALA A 167 2.88 -1.20 15.26
CA ALA A 167 4.31 -1.37 15.02
C ALA A 167 5.16 -0.54 16.00
N GLN A 168 4.81 0.74 16.20
CA GLN A 168 5.53 1.62 17.10
C GLN A 168 5.45 1.17 18.57
N MET A 169 4.32 0.60 19.02
CA MET A 169 4.21 -0.03 20.34
C MET A 169 5.15 -1.23 20.49
N GLU A 170 5.30 -2.07 19.46
CA GLU A 170 6.25 -3.19 19.47
C GLU A 170 7.71 -2.69 19.46
N LEU A 171 8.01 -1.61 18.74
CA LEU A 171 9.35 -1.00 18.74
C LEU A 171 9.72 -0.36 20.08
N GLY A 172 8.77 0.35 20.70
CA GLY A 172 9.01 1.12 21.92
C GLY A 172 8.93 0.31 23.21
N TRP A 173 7.96 -0.62 23.33
CA TRP A 173 7.68 -1.39 24.54
C TRP A 173 7.81 -2.91 24.35
N GLY A 174 8.05 -3.39 23.13
CA GLY A 174 8.39 -4.79 22.89
C GLY A 174 9.75 -5.17 23.47
N ARG A 175 10.11 -6.46 23.43
CA ARG A 175 11.50 -6.82 23.82
C ARG A 175 12.43 -6.50 22.67
N LYS A 176 13.57 -5.89 23.00
CA LYS A 176 14.66 -5.59 22.06
C LYS A 176 14.97 -6.81 21.17
N GLY A 177 15.05 -6.55 19.86
CA GLY A 177 15.36 -7.58 18.86
C GLY A 177 14.20 -8.52 18.49
N ARG A 178 12.98 -8.31 19.01
CA ARG A 178 11.79 -9.09 18.59
C ARG A 178 11.01 -8.51 17.42
N PHE A 179 11.10 -7.21 17.16
CA PHE A 179 10.40 -6.62 16.01
C PHE A 179 10.74 -7.32 14.68
N ARG A 180 12.01 -7.73 14.49
CA ARG A 180 12.46 -8.49 13.30
C ARG A 180 12.09 -9.98 13.31
N LYS A 181 11.56 -10.51 14.41
CA LYS A 181 11.19 -11.92 14.55
C LYS A 181 9.69 -12.06 14.39
N ARG A 182 9.24 -13.08 13.66
CA ARG A 182 7.81 -13.41 13.54
C ARG A 182 7.24 -13.99 14.83
N GLU A 183 8.06 -14.72 15.57
CA GLU A 183 7.67 -15.31 16.84
C GLU A 183 7.71 -14.28 17.96
N ARG A 184 6.61 -14.20 18.73
CA ARG A 184 6.47 -13.31 19.90
C ARG A 184 6.62 -11.81 19.57
N ASN A 185 6.35 -11.42 18.33
CA ASN A 185 6.06 -10.05 17.91
C ASN A 185 4.54 -9.93 17.83
N GLU A 186 3.96 -9.10 18.68
CA GLU A 186 2.51 -9.01 18.75
C GLU A 186 1.91 -8.18 17.60
N ASP A 187 2.67 -7.22 17.08
CA ASP A 187 2.29 -6.45 15.89
C ASP A 187 2.16 -7.36 14.67
N PHE A 188 3.12 -8.27 14.45
CA PHE A 188 3.03 -9.27 13.39
C PHE A 188 1.79 -10.16 13.53
N GLY A 189 1.44 -10.54 14.76
CA GLY A 189 0.22 -11.28 15.06
C GLY A 189 -1.04 -10.50 14.66
N ARG A 190 -1.13 -9.24 15.07
CA ARG A 190 -2.26 -8.36 14.72
C ARG A 190 -2.37 -8.12 13.21
N GLN A 191 -1.25 -7.82 12.55
CA GLN A 191 -1.21 -7.64 11.08
C GLN A 191 -1.73 -8.86 10.34
N ARG A 192 -1.29 -10.06 10.73
CA ARG A 192 -1.78 -11.32 10.15
C ARG A 192 -3.28 -11.47 10.37
N GLU A 193 -3.74 -11.27 11.60
CA GLU A 193 -5.16 -11.43 11.92
C GLU A 193 -6.04 -10.45 11.13
N VAL A 194 -5.62 -9.19 11.00
CA VAL A 194 -6.31 -8.19 10.16
C VAL A 194 -6.38 -8.67 8.71
N VAL A 195 -5.26 -9.10 8.13
CA VAL A 195 -5.23 -9.59 6.74
C VAL A 195 -6.15 -10.79 6.56
N ASP A 196 -6.11 -11.75 7.47
CA ASP A 196 -6.94 -12.96 7.40
C ASP A 196 -8.44 -12.62 7.50
N ARG A 197 -8.81 -11.70 8.40
CA ARG A 197 -10.20 -11.20 8.54
C ARG A 197 -10.67 -10.44 7.32
N ILE A 198 -9.84 -9.55 6.78
CA ILE A 198 -10.22 -8.78 5.59
C ILE A 198 -10.38 -9.71 4.39
N LYS A 199 -9.46 -10.66 4.18
CA LYS A 199 -9.54 -11.62 3.07
C LYS A 199 -10.75 -12.56 3.12
N SER A 200 -11.33 -12.80 4.30
CA SER A 200 -12.55 -13.59 4.46
C SER A 200 -13.84 -12.78 4.35
N SER A 201 -13.76 -11.45 4.25
CA SER A 201 -14.92 -10.56 4.19
C SER A 201 -15.63 -10.55 2.82
N GLU A 202 -16.91 -10.14 2.81
CA GLU A 202 -17.66 -9.94 1.57
C GLU A 202 -17.07 -8.82 0.71
N ALA A 203 -16.60 -7.75 1.37
CA ALA A 203 -15.89 -6.64 0.74
C ALA A 203 -14.71 -7.13 -0.10
N TRP A 204 -13.87 -8.02 0.45
CA TRP A 204 -12.74 -8.58 -0.28
C TRP A 204 -13.18 -9.45 -1.46
N ARG A 205 -14.22 -10.27 -1.29
CA ARG A 205 -14.76 -11.12 -2.37
C ARG A 205 -15.28 -10.30 -3.54
N ARG A 206 -15.83 -9.10 -3.31
CA ARG A 206 -16.34 -8.17 -4.34
C ARG A 206 -15.24 -7.71 -5.31
N SER A 207 -14.07 -7.35 -4.79
CA SER A 207 -13.02 -6.67 -5.58
C SER A 207 -11.70 -7.43 -5.64
N GLY A 208 -11.55 -8.53 -4.91
CA GLY A 208 -10.26 -9.19 -4.68
C GLY A 208 -9.25 -8.30 -3.97
N GLY A 209 -9.71 -7.30 -3.20
CA GLY A 209 -8.85 -6.35 -2.48
C GLY A 209 -8.42 -5.12 -3.27
N ARG A 210 -8.83 -4.96 -4.54
CA ARG A 210 -8.35 -3.87 -5.42
C ARG A 210 -8.78 -2.46 -4.99
N ASP A 211 -9.86 -2.37 -4.23
CA ASP A 211 -10.44 -1.13 -3.72
C ASP A 211 -10.24 -0.97 -2.20
N HIS A 212 -9.41 -1.82 -1.58
CA HIS A 212 -9.14 -1.75 -0.15
C HIS A 212 -7.98 -0.80 0.12
N VAL A 213 -8.22 0.18 0.98
CA VAL A 213 -7.23 1.17 1.40
C VAL A 213 -6.69 0.76 2.76
N PHE A 214 -5.42 0.36 2.78
CA PHE A 214 -4.63 0.18 3.98
C PHE A 214 -3.73 1.40 4.15
N VAL A 215 -3.78 2.02 5.31
CA VAL A 215 -2.85 3.09 5.67
C VAL A 215 -1.75 2.47 6.52
N MET A 216 -0.52 2.61 6.05
CA MET A 216 0.67 2.15 6.75
C MET A 216 1.71 3.24 6.67
N ALA A 217 2.32 3.59 7.80
CA ALA A 217 3.50 4.42 7.76
C ALA A 217 4.74 3.56 7.52
N GLY A 218 5.49 3.90 6.48
CA GLY A 218 6.85 3.41 6.32
C GLY A 218 7.79 4.19 7.23
N GLU A 219 8.76 3.51 7.84
CA GLU A 219 10.00 4.18 8.21
C GLU A 219 10.96 4.06 7.03
N GLU A 220 11.40 5.20 6.50
CA GLU A 220 12.53 5.24 5.58
C GLU A 220 13.78 4.83 6.36
N GLN A 221 14.23 3.60 6.12
CA GLN A 221 15.51 3.15 6.62
C GLN A 221 16.58 3.97 5.90
N SER A 222 17.15 4.96 6.59
CA SER A 222 18.43 5.52 6.15
C SER A 222 19.43 4.35 6.04
N PRO A 223 20.15 4.26 4.90
CA PRO A 223 20.94 3.09 4.52
C PRO A 223 22.04 2.72 5.51
#